data_AF-A0A1V5K4M6-F1
#
_entry.id   AF-A0A1V5K4M6-F1
#
_cell.length_a   1.000
_cell.length_b   1.000
_cell.length_c   1.000
_cell.angle_alpha   90.00
_cell.angle_beta   90.00
_cell.angle_gamma   90.00
#
_symmetry.space_group_name_H-M   'P 1'
#
loop_
_entity.id
_entity.type
_entity.pdbx_description
1 polymer ?
#
loop_
_entity_poly.entity_id
_entity_poly.type
_entity_poly.pdbx_seq_one_letter_code
_entity_poly.pdbx_strand_id
1 'polypeptide(L)'
;MLRRHGSIYYINYPRNGFCREMLAAQLGDLLHDLKRKGQKPMVMGISFGCGLLLDYLAAAPEAIHERVRGILLISPVICTDDLIRPVHEKQGGIRFLESNLKKLLAANPERQEELEKHIERSRRCFQALFNSGAENRSLGVRHLAIRSKIMDVINKTPCRGGFERMAALRELSFPSINNSVFAGPVLTLLAENELDILVPSSPTMRLFRDQQSYTRLFPRCPVRTVRSADPLDGVAHASMIFHHQAYNELIDGWYSKLLYPRLQLAV
;
A
#
# COMPACT_ATOMS: atom_id res chain seq x y z
N MET A 1 -18.39 1.13 3.82
CA MET A 1 -18.06 0.41 5.06
C MET A 1 -17.30 1.34 6.03
N LEU A 2 -16.06 1.76 5.75
CA LEU A 2 -15.22 2.51 6.71
C LEU A 2 -15.86 3.72 7.41
N ARG A 3 -16.74 4.48 6.73
CA ARG A 3 -17.47 5.61 7.35
C ARG A 3 -18.40 5.20 8.51
N ARG A 4 -18.78 3.93 8.60
CA ARG A 4 -19.57 3.39 9.72
C ARG A 4 -18.74 3.31 11.00
N HIS A 5 -17.41 3.30 10.88
CA HIS A 5 -16.45 3.13 11.96
C HIS A 5 -15.79 4.42 12.44
N GLY A 6 -16.10 5.55 11.79
CA GLY A 6 -15.58 6.87 12.16
C GLY A 6 -15.31 7.79 10.97
N SER A 7 -14.65 8.90 11.28
CA SER A 7 -14.20 9.87 10.27
C SER A 7 -13.04 9.32 9.45
N ILE A 8 -13.02 9.63 8.15
CA ILE A 8 -11.94 9.22 7.25
C ILE A 8 -11.14 10.46 6.86
N TYR A 9 -9.84 10.38 7.10
CA TYR A 9 -8.86 11.37 6.68
C TYR A 9 -8.00 10.78 5.57
N TYR A 10 -7.64 11.60 4.59
CA TYR A 10 -6.75 11.23 3.51
C TYR A 10 -5.51 12.11 3.56
N ILE A 11 -4.34 11.50 3.53
CA ILE A 11 -3.09 12.24 3.33
C ILE A 11 -2.99 12.55 1.85
N ASN A 12 -2.89 13.83 1.53
CA ASN A 12 -2.91 14.30 0.16
C ASN A 12 -1.49 14.31 -0.40
N TYR A 13 -1.23 13.45 -1.38
CA TYR A 13 -0.02 13.51 -2.17
C TYR A 13 -0.12 14.69 -3.14
N PRO A 14 0.78 15.69 -3.09
CA PRO A 14 0.77 16.77 -4.07
C PRO A 14 0.80 16.19 -5.49
N ARG A 15 -0.02 16.71 -6.40
CA ARG A 15 -0.10 16.16 -7.76
C ARG A 15 1.18 16.45 -8.56
N ASN A 16 1.75 17.63 -8.34
CA ASN A 16 2.86 18.16 -9.14
C ASN A 16 4.24 17.77 -8.62
N GLY A 17 4.31 17.14 -7.44
CA GLY A 17 5.55 16.67 -6.87
C GLY A 17 5.33 15.67 -5.75
N PHE A 18 6.38 15.00 -5.29
CA PHE A 18 6.35 14.07 -4.19
C PHE A 18 7.58 14.25 -3.32
N CYS A 19 7.35 14.35 -2.01
CA CYS A 19 8.39 14.47 -1.00
C CYS A 19 7.95 13.63 0.19
N ARG A 20 8.83 12.72 0.63
CA ARG A 20 8.54 11.78 1.71
C ARG A 20 8.46 12.50 3.06
N GLU A 21 9.31 13.50 3.26
CA GLU A 21 9.40 14.30 4.47
C GLU A 21 8.10 15.09 4.67
N MET A 22 7.53 15.63 3.60
CA MET A 22 6.23 16.30 3.63
C MET A 22 5.10 15.34 4.01
N LEU A 23 5.13 14.10 3.51
CA LEU A 23 4.16 13.07 3.91
C LEU A 23 4.29 12.71 5.38
N ALA A 24 5.53 12.53 5.86
CA ALA A 24 5.80 12.25 7.27
C ALA A 24 5.29 13.38 8.18
N ALA A 25 5.53 14.64 7.79
CA ALA A 25 5.02 15.81 8.50
C ALA A 25 3.48 15.84 8.53
N GLN A 26 2.82 15.67 7.39
CA GLN A 26 1.35 15.63 7.31
C GLN A 26 0.74 14.53 8.17
N LEU A 27 1.34 13.32 8.17
CA LEU A 27 0.89 12.22 9.01
C LEU A 27 1.12 12.55 10.50
N GLY A 28 2.29 13.05 10.85
CA GLY A 28 2.65 13.44 12.22
C GLY A 28 1.69 14.48 12.81
N ASP A 29 1.42 15.54 12.05
CA ASP A 29 0.50 16.62 12.43
C ASP A 29 -0.93 16.11 12.60
N LEU A 30 -1.41 15.29 11.66
CA LEU A 30 -2.74 14.70 11.75
C LEU A 30 -2.86 13.79 12.99
N LEU A 31 -1.86 12.94 13.27
CA LEU A 31 -1.85 12.10 14.46
C LEU A 31 -1.81 12.93 15.75
N HIS A 32 -1.09 14.05 15.75
CA HIS A 32 -1.04 14.97 16.87
C HIS A 32 -2.41 15.63 17.12
N ASP A 33 -3.05 16.16 16.08
CA ASP A 33 -4.36 16.80 16.16
C ASP A 33 -5.46 15.83 16.61
N LEU A 34 -5.45 14.60 16.10
CA LEU A 34 -6.40 13.57 16.52
C LEU A 34 -6.19 13.18 17.98
N LYS A 35 -4.93 13.05 18.41
CA LYS A 35 -4.61 12.78 19.82
C LYS A 35 -5.09 13.91 20.75
N ARG A 36 -4.94 15.17 20.35
CA ARG A 36 -5.46 16.34 21.10
C ARG A 36 -6.98 16.30 21.25
N LYS A 37 -7.70 15.70 20.29
CA LYS A 37 -9.15 15.44 20.35
C LYS A 37 -9.53 14.18 21.13
N GLY A 38 -8.58 13.54 21.81
CA GLY A 38 -8.79 12.26 22.51
C GLY A 38 -8.98 11.06 21.61
N GLN A 39 -8.70 11.19 20.30
CA GLN A 39 -8.88 10.14 19.31
C GLN A 39 -7.58 9.37 19.08
N LYS A 40 -7.71 8.09 18.73
CA LYS A 40 -6.58 7.22 18.37
C LYS A 40 -6.90 6.55 17.03
N PRO A 41 -6.39 7.06 15.90
CA PRO A 41 -6.77 6.58 14.58
C PRO A 41 -6.18 5.21 14.21
N MET A 42 -6.83 4.55 13.27
CA MET A 42 -6.24 3.48 12.47
C MET A 42 -5.55 4.09 11.25
N VAL A 43 -4.37 3.60 10.90
CA VAL A 43 -3.65 4.06 9.70
C VAL A 43 -3.66 2.95 8.65
N MET A 44 -4.12 3.26 7.45
CA MET A 44 -4.26 2.29 6.35
C MET A 44 -3.26 2.62 5.24
N GLY A 45 -2.33 1.70 4.98
CA GLY A 45 -1.46 1.69 3.81
C GLY A 45 -2.04 0.79 2.73
N ILE A 46 -1.89 1.19 1.47
CA ILE A 46 -2.28 0.40 0.29
C ILE A 46 -1.11 0.38 -0.69
N SER A 47 -0.66 -0.80 -1.11
CA SER A 47 0.44 -0.97 -2.06
C SER A 47 1.69 -0.20 -1.62
N PHE A 48 2.24 0.66 -2.47
CA PHE A 48 3.35 1.57 -2.16
C PHE A 48 3.13 2.40 -0.88
N GLY A 49 1.88 2.75 -0.55
CA GLY A 49 1.55 3.46 0.68
C GLY A 49 1.86 2.67 1.95
N CYS A 50 1.93 1.33 1.87
CA CYS A 50 2.42 0.49 2.97
C CYS A 50 3.90 0.75 3.23
N GLY A 51 4.75 0.74 2.19
CA GLY A 51 6.18 1.03 2.34
C GLY A 51 6.44 2.40 2.95
N LEU A 52 5.74 3.44 2.49
CA LEU A 52 5.81 4.78 3.07
C LEU A 52 5.42 4.82 4.55
N LEU A 53 4.35 4.10 4.92
CA LEU A 53 3.89 4.03 6.31
C LEU A 53 4.91 3.30 7.19
N LEU A 54 5.46 2.19 6.72
CA LEU A 54 6.42 1.41 7.50
C LEU A 54 7.76 2.13 7.65
N ASP A 55 8.22 2.83 6.62
CA ASP A 55 9.40 3.68 6.67
C ASP A 55 9.23 4.82 7.68
N TYR A 56 8.08 5.50 7.64
CA TYR A 56 7.71 6.51 8.64
C TYR A 56 7.73 5.94 10.06
N LEU A 57 7.09 4.78 10.29
CA LEU A 57 7.00 4.18 11.63
C LEU A 57 8.35 3.67 12.14
N ALA A 58 9.19 3.13 11.27
CA ALA A 58 10.53 2.67 11.62
C ALA A 58 11.43 3.82 12.09
N ALA A 59 11.27 5.02 11.52
CA ALA A 59 11.99 6.22 11.93
C ALA A 59 11.29 7.01 13.06
N ALA A 60 10.02 6.71 13.36
CA ALA A 60 9.23 7.47 14.32
C ALA A 60 9.57 7.10 15.78
N PRO A 61 9.56 8.07 16.70
CA PRO A 61 9.70 7.78 18.14
C PRO A 61 8.47 7.03 18.67
N GLU A 62 8.64 6.31 19.78
CA GLU A 62 7.58 5.49 20.41
C GLU A 62 6.30 6.30 20.70
N ALA A 63 6.45 7.58 21.06
CA ALA A 63 5.32 8.49 21.28
C ALA A 63 4.40 8.68 20.06
N ILE A 64 4.87 8.42 18.83
CA ILE A 64 4.03 8.37 17.63
C ILE A 64 3.27 7.06 17.57
N HIS A 65 3.90 5.94 17.89
CA HIS A 65 3.26 4.62 17.87
C HIS A 65 2.10 4.57 18.86
N GLU A 66 2.25 5.20 20.03
CA GLU A 66 1.17 5.34 21.02
C GLU A 66 -0.04 6.13 20.54
N ARG A 67 0.09 6.94 19.48
CA ARG A 67 -1.02 7.69 18.86
C ARG A 67 -1.79 6.85 17.84
N VAL A 68 -1.29 5.69 17.43
CA VAL A 68 -1.91 4.82 16.42
C VAL A 68 -2.62 3.64 17.09
N ARG A 69 -3.91 3.47 16.83
CA ARG A 69 -4.74 2.38 17.41
C ARG A 69 -4.39 1.04 16.76
N GLY A 70 -4.02 1.08 15.50
CA GLY A 70 -3.58 -0.07 14.74
C GLY A 70 -3.36 0.29 13.28
N ILE A 71 -2.83 -0.68 12.53
CA ILE A 71 -2.41 -0.50 11.14
C ILE A 71 -3.11 -1.52 10.24
N LEU A 72 -3.54 -1.07 9.06
CA LEU A 72 -4.05 -1.93 8.01
C LEU A 72 -3.09 -1.86 6.82
N LEU A 73 -2.47 -2.98 6.46
CA LEU A 73 -1.60 -3.13 5.30
C LEU A 73 -2.34 -3.89 4.21
N ILE A 74 -2.58 -3.25 3.07
CA ILE A 74 -3.31 -3.86 1.95
C ILE A 74 -2.37 -4.01 0.77
N SER A 75 -2.18 -5.26 0.33
CA SER A 75 -1.29 -5.62 -0.78
C SER A 75 0.07 -4.90 -0.71
N PRO A 76 0.81 -5.03 0.39
CA PRO A 76 1.97 -4.19 0.67
C PRO A 76 3.06 -4.29 -0.42
N VAL A 77 3.59 -3.14 -0.81
CA VAL A 77 4.89 -2.98 -1.48
C VAL A 77 5.78 -2.20 -0.51
N ILE A 78 6.82 -2.83 0.01
CA ILE A 78 7.66 -2.29 1.07
C ILE A 78 8.94 -1.67 0.49
N CYS A 79 9.55 -2.32 -0.51
CA CYS A 79 10.76 -1.82 -1.16
C CYS A 79 10.75 -2.14 -2.67
N THR A 80 11.75 -1.66 -3.40
CA THR A 80 11.89 -1.94 -4.84
C THR A 80 12.03 -3.41 -5.17
N ASP A 81 12.62 -4.21 -4.28
CA ASP A 81 12.86 -5.64 -4.50
C ASP A 81 11.56 -6.46 -4.55
N ASP A 82 10.44 -5.86 -4.14
CA ASP A 82 9.12 -6.45 -4.35
C ASP A 82 8.67 -6.42 -5.81
N LEU A 83 9.22 -5.50 -6.61
CA LEU A 83 8.82 -5.26 -8.01
C LEU A 83 9.95 -5.54 -9.01
N ILE A 84 11.19 -5.62 -8.55
CA ILE A 84 12.37 -5.80 -9.37
C ILE A 84 13.11 -7.07 -8.96
N ARG A 85 13.23 -8.01 -9.89
CA ARG A 85 13.99 -9.24 -9.66
C ARG A 85 15.49 -8.96 -9.56
N PRO A 86 16.20 -9.71 -8.69
CA PRO A 86 17.65 -9.81 -8.74
C PRO A 86 18.15 -10.16 -10.15
N VAL A 87 19.33 -9.67 -10.53
CA VAL A 87 19.88 -9.82 -11.89
C VAL A 87 19.98 -11.28 -12.37
N HIS A 88 20.11 -12.23 -11.44
CA HIS A 88 20.26 -13.66 -11.75
C HIS A 88 18.93 -14.40 -11.95
N GLU A 89 17.77 -13.81 -11.64
CA GLU A 89 16.46 -14.45 -11.80
C GLU A 89 15.79 -14.11 -13.13
N LYS A 90 15.29 -15.13 -13.86
CA LYS A 90 14.71 -14.94 -15.21
C LYS A 90 13.24 -15.37 -15.36
N GLN A 91 12.64 -16.10 -14.42
CA GLN A 91 11.27 -16.64 -14.53
C GLN A 91 10.27 -15.96 -13.56
N GLY A 92 8.98 -15.95 -13.92
CA GLY A 92 7.87 -15.35 -13.13
C GLY A 92 7.78 -13.81 -13.11
N GLY A 93 6.62 -13.27 -12.69
CA GLY A 93 6.32 -11.83 -12.53
C GLY A 93 6.03 -11.03 -13.82
N ILE A 94 5.61 -9.76 -13.71
CA ILE A 94 5.43 -8.88 -14.88
C ILE A 94 6.78 -8.33 -15.36
N ARG A 95 7.41 -9.06 -16.29
CA ARG A 95 8.66 -8.63 -16.94
C ARG A 95 8.62 -7.21 -17.49
N PHE A 96 7.46 -6.75 -17.98
CA PHE A 96 7.30 -5.42 -18.55
C PHE A 96 7.26 -4.30 -17.49
N LEU A 97 6.57 -4.51 -16.35
CA LEU A 97 6.58 -3.56 -15.23
C LEU A 97 8.00 -3.42 -14.71
N GLU A 98 8.66 -4.54 -14.42
CA GLU A 98 10.06 -4.60 -14.00
C GLU A 98 10.98 -3.86 -15.00
N SER A 99 10.83 -4.10 -16.30
CA SER A 99 11.66 -3.43 -17.33
C SER A 99 11.49 -1.91 -17.32
N ASN A 100 10.27 -1.42 -17.14
CA ASN A 100 10.02 0.03 -17.06
C ASN A 100 10.59 0.63 -15.80
N LEU A 101 10.41 -0.06 -14.66
CA LEU A 101 10.94 0.35 -13.38
C LEU A 101 12.48 0.43 -13.42
N LYS A 102 13.16 -0.62 -13.90
CA LYS A 102 14.63 -0.62 -14.05
C LYS A 102 15.13 0.56 -14.88
N LYS A 103 14.48 0.86 -16.01
CA LYS A 103 14.86 1.99 -16.87
C LYS A 103 14.65 3.33 -16.18
N LEU A 104 13.52 3.50 -15.50
CA LEU A 104 13.20 4.73 -14.79
C LEU A 104 14.15 4.97 -13.60
N LEU A 105 14.47 3.92 -12.84
CA LEU A 105 15.41 4.01 -11.71
C LEU A 105 16.85 4.29 -12.13
N ALA A 106 17.24 3.91 -13.35
CA ALA A 106 18.54 4.16 -13.95
C ALA A 106 18.61 5.47 -14.76
N ALA A 107 17.47 6.13 -15.01
CA ALA A 107 17.41 7.35 -15.81
C ALA A 107 18.10 8.52 -15.10
N ASN A 108 18.75 9.39 -15.88
CA ASN A 108 19.32 10.63 -15.36
C ASN A 108 18.20 11.67 -15.16
N PRO A 109 17.96 12.17 -13.93
CA PRO A 109 16.90 13.15 -13.67
C PRO A 109 17.08 14.48 -14.42
N GLU A 110 18.31 14.83 -14.81
CA GLU A 110 18.62 16.05 -15.57
C GLU A 110 18.23 15.94 -17.05
N ARG A 111 17.96 14.72 -17.55
CA ARG A 111 17.57 14.48 -18.94
C ARG A 111 16.05 14.36 -19.06
N GLN A 112 15.39 15.52 -19.15
CA GLN A 112 13.92 15.62 -19.15
C GLN A 112 13.25 14.73 -20.21
N GLU A 113 13.73 14.71 -21.45
CA GLU A 113 13.13 13.92 -22.54
C GLU A 113 13.15 12.41 -22.27
N GLU A 114 14.25 11.90 -21.72
CA GLU A 114 14.40 10.48 -21.34
C GLU A 114 13.39 10.12 -20.23
N LEU A 115 13.28 11.01 -19.25
CA LEU A 115 12.36 10.83 -18.14
C LEU A 115 10.90 10.81 -18.57
N GLU A 116 10.50 11.75 -19.44
CA GLU A 116 9.14 11.84 -19.98
C GLU A 116 8.76 10.56 -20.73
N LYS A 117 9.66 10.02 -21.55
CA LYS A 117 9.46 8.75 -22.26
C LYS A 117 9.23 7.58 -21.31
N HIS A 118 10.03 7.47 -20.25
CA HIS A 118 9.88 6.40 -19.27
C HIS A 118 8.60 6.52 -18.44
N ILE A 119 8.26 7.74 -18.01
CA ILE A 119 7.03 8.00 -17.26
C ILE A 119 5.80 7.71 -18.11
N GLU A 120 5.76 8.14 -19.37
CA GLU A 120 4.63 7.89 -20.26
C GLU A 120 4.42 6.39 -20.52
N ARG A 121 5.50 5.62 -20.67
CA ARG A 121 5.42 4.16 -20.79
C ARG A 121 4.89 3.51 -19.51
N SER A 122 5.33 3.97 -18.35
CA SER A 122 4.81 3.52 -17.04
C SER A 122 3.35 3.90 -16.84
N ARG A 123 2.92 5.09 -17.29
CA ARG A 123 1.53 5.56 -17.25
C ARG A 123 0.61 4.62 -18.01
N ARG A 124 0.95 4.27 -19.25
CA ARG A 124 0.20 3.31 -20.08
C ARG A 124 0.14 1.93 -19.42
N CYS A 125 1.25 1.48 -18.82
CA CYS A 125 1.30 0.22 -18.09
C CYS A 125 0.31 0.20 -16.93
N PHE A 126 0.31 1.25 -16.10
CA PHE A 126 -0.60 1.34 -14.97
C PHE A 126 -2.06 1.41 -15.41
N GLN A 127 -2.35 2.17 -16.47
CA GLN A 127 -3.70 2.23 -17.05
C GLN A 127 -4.18 0.87 -17.55
N ALA A 128 -3.32 0.11 -18.22
CA ALA A 128 -3.65 -1.24 -18.69
C ALA A 128 -3.94 -2.19 -17.51
N LEU A 129 -3.08 -2.17 -16.48
CA LEU A 129 -3.29 -2.97 -15.26
C LEU A 129 -4.58 -2.60 -14.54
N PHE A 130 -4.84 -1.30 -14.39
CA PHE A 130 -6.05 -0.81 -13.73
C PHE A 130 -7.33 -1.16 -14.52
N ASN A 131 -7.27 -1.08 -15.86
CA ASN A 131 -8.38 -1.46 -16.73
C ASN A 131 -8.64 -2.96 -16.72
N SER A 132 -7.59 -3.79 -16.73
CA SER A 132 -7.73 -5.25 -16.64
C SER A 132 -8.37 -5.67 -15.31
N GLY A 133 -8.06 -4.97 -14.22
CA GLY A 133 -8.75 -5.15 -12.93
C GLY A 133 -10.25 -4.79 -12.97
N ALA A 134 -10.72 -4.15 -14.03
CA ALA A 134 -12.12 -3.76 -14.25
C ALA A 134 -12.82 -4.61 -15.34
N GLU A 135 -12.06 -5.37 -16.14
CA GLU A 135 -12.58 -6.19 -17.24
C GLU A 135 -13.50 -7.30 -16.71
N ASN A 136 -14.52 -7.66 -17.50
CA ASN A 136 -15.48 -8.73 -17.23
C ASN A 136 -16.30 -8.60 -15.94
N ARG A 137 -16.36 -7.40 -15.32
CA ARG A 137 -17.09 -7.16 -14.08
C ARG A 137 -18.31 -6.25 -14.27
N SER A 138 -19.35 -6.52 -13.49
CA SER A 138 -20.54 -5.65 -13.43
C SER A 138 -20.26 -4.39 -12.60
N LEU A 139 -19.90 -3.29 -13.28
CA LEU A 139 -19.55 -2.03 -12.62
C LEU A 139 -20.75 -1.08 -12.52
N GLY A 140 -21.26 -0.88 -11.30
CA GLY A 140 -22.21 0.20 -11.03
C GLY A 140 -21.65 1.62 -11.22
N VAL A 141 -22.53 2.62 -11.28
CA VAL A 141 -22.20 4.06 -11.51
C VAL A 141 -21.08 4.58 -10.59
N ARG A 142 -21.07 4.17 -9.31
CA ARG A 142 -20.04 4.59 -8.36
C ARG A 142 -18.65 4.07 -8.72
N HIS A 143 -18.54 2.83 -9.20
CA HIS A 143 -17.26 2.27 -9.65
C HIS A 143 -16.72 3.06 -10.84
N LEU A 144 -17.59 3.37 -11.81
CA LEU A 144 -17.23 4.14 -13.00
C LEU A 144 -16.76 5.56 -12.64
N ALA A 145 -17.43 6.23 -11.70
CA ALA A 145 -17.04 7.55 -11.23
C ALA A 145 -15.68 7.54 -10.51
N ILE A 146 -15.41 6.54 -9.66
CA ILE A 146 -14.12 6.38 -8.99
C ILE A 146 -13.02 6.08 -10.01
N ARG A 147 -13.27 5.15 -10.94
CA ARG A 147 -12.37 4.81 -12.05
C ARG A 147 -12.02 6.04 -12.87
N SER A 148 -13.00 6.85 -13.27
CA SER A 148 -12.77 8.07 -14.03
C SER A 148 -11.86 9.05 -13.28
N LYS A 149 -12.09 9.26 -11.98
CA LYS A 149 -11.24 10.12 -11.15
C LYS A 149 -9.80 9.60 -11.04
N ILE A 150 -9.61 8.29 -10.91
CA ILE A 150 -8.27 7.68 -10.84
C ILE A 150 -7.54 7.86 -12.17
N MET A 151 -8.21 7.56 -13.29
CA MET A 151 -7.64 7.77 -14.62
C MET A 151 -7.28 9.24 -14.87
N ASP A 152 -8.14 10.17 -14.44
CA ASP A 152 -7.86 11.59 -14.51
C ASP A 152 -6.59 11.99 -13.73
N VAL A 153 -6.41 11.44 -12.51
CA VAL A 153 -5.20 11.68 -11.72
C VAL A 153 -3.95 11.11 -12.40
N ILE A 154 -4.02 9.89 -12.94
CA ILE A 154 -2.91 9.25 -13.66
C ILE A 154 -2.50 10.07 -14.88
N ASN A 155 -3.48 10.60 -15.62
CA ASN A 155 -3.27 11.44 -16.80
C ASN A 155 -2.67 12.79 -16.45
N LYS A 156 -3.15 13.43 -15.37
CA LYS A 156 -2.76 14.79 -14.99
C LYS A 156 -1.51 14.87 -14.12
N THR A 157 -1.03 13.75 -13.57
CA THR A 157 0.22 13.75 -12.79
C THR A 157 1.40 14.10 -13.71
N PRO A 158 2.13 15.21 -13.46
CA PRO A 158 3.27 15.59 -14.28
C PRO A 158 4.40 14.56 -14.23
N CYS A 159 5.24 14.53 -15.27
CA CYS A 159 6.33 13.55 -15.38
C CYS A 159 7.28 13.59 -14.18
N ARG A 160 7.65 14.80 -13.74
CA ARG A 160 8.44 15.01 -12.52
C ARG A 160 7.79 14.41 -11.27
N GLY A 161 6.49 14.67 -11.06
CA GLY A 161 5.77 14.11 -9.92
C GLY A 161 5.66 12.58 -9.96
N GLY A 162 5.57 11.99 -11.15
CA GLY A 162 5.66 10.54 -11.33
C GLY A 162 7.06 10.00 -10.99
N PHE A 163 8.12 10.69 -11.42
CA PHE A 163 9.50 10.31 -11.11
C PHE A 163 9.81 10.38 -9.62
N GLU A 164 9.44 11.46 -8.94
CA GLU A 164 9.73 11.65 -7.51
C GLU A 164 9.08 10.55 -6.65
N ARG A 165 7.91 10.05 -7.04
CA ARG A 165 7.28 8.87 -6.38
C ARG A 165 8.10 7.60 -6.57
N MET A 166 8.67 7.41 -7.75
CA MET A 166 9.51 6.26 -8.04
C MET A 166 10.88 6.35 -7.37
N ALA A 167 11.46 7.55 -7.31
CA ALA A 167 12.68 7.84 -6.56
C ALA A 167 12.46 7.54 -5.07
N ALA A 168 11.34 7.97 -4.50
CA ALA A 168 10.97 7.64 -3.13
C ALA A 168 10.85 6.12 -2.91
N LEU A 169 10.23 5.37 -3.82
CA LEU A 169 10.17 3.91 -3.73
C LEU A 169 11.58 3.28 -3.70
N ARG A 170 12.54 3.81 -4.49
CA ARG A 170 13.93 3.35 -4.50
C ARG A 170 14.65 3.57 -3.17
N GLU A 171 14.27 4.61 -2.43
CA GLU A 171 14.86 4.92 -1.13
C GLU A 171 14.26 4.10 0.01
N LEU A 172 13.13 3.42 -0.22
CA LEU A 172 12.52 2.55 0.78
C LEU A 172 13.39 1.32 1.01
N SER A 173 13.76 1.12 2.27
CA SER A 173 14.50 -0.04 2.72
C SER A 173 13.57 -1.05 3.36
N PHE A 174 13.84 -2.34 3.12
CA PHE A 174 13.11 -3.38 3.82
C PHE A 174 13.46 -3.32 5.33
N PRO A 175 12.46 -3.32 6.23
CA PRO A 175 12.73 -3.17 7.66
C PRO A 175 13.56 -4.34 8.20
N SER A 176 14.48 -4.02 9.11
CA SER A 176 15.26 -5.03 9.81
C SER A 176 14.34 -5.90 10.67
N ILE A 177 14.44 -7.22 10.51
CA ILE A 177 13.65 -8.20 11.28
C ILE A 177 14.11 -8.36 12.73
N ASN A 178 15.11 -7.59 13.17
CA ASN A 178 15.65 -7.68 14.54
C ASN A 178 14.84 -6.86 15.53
N ASN A 179 14.07 -5.87 15.06
CA ASN A 179 13.27 -4.98 15.90
C ASN A 179 11.82 -4.92 15.40
N SER A 180 10.88 -4.68 16.32
CA SER A 180 9.50 -4.42 15.94
C SER A 180 9.37 -3.05 15.30
N VAL A 181 8.68 -2.97 14.17
CA VAL A 181 8.31 -1.68 13.52
C VAL A 181 7.09 -1.09 14.21
N PHE A 182 6.16 -1.93 14.66
CA PHE A 182 4.99 -1.50 15.40
C PHE A 182 4.43 -2.62 16.28
N ALA A 183 4.38 -2.38 17.59
CA ALA A 183 3.89 -3.36 18.56
C ALA A 183 2.36 -3.43 18.68
N GLY A 184 1.64 -2.46 18.10
CA GLY A 184 0.18 -2.41 18.14
C GLY A 184 -0.51 -3.44 17.24
N PRO A 185 -1.86 -3.48 17.22
CA PRO A 185 -2.62 -4.33 16.30
C PRO A 185 -2.34 -4.00 14.84
N VAL A 186 -2.06 -5.02 14.03
CA VAL A 186 -1.88 -4.90 12.58
C VAL A 186 -2.79 -5.90 11.88
N LEU A 187 -3.38 -5.55 10.75
CA LEU A 187 -4.00 -6.50 9.82
C LEU A 187 -3.30 -6.37 8.48
N THR A 188 -2.77 -7.49 7.97
CA THR A 188 -2.22 -7.56 6.62
C THR A 188 -3.14 -8.34 5.72
N LEU A 189 -3.56 -7.72 4.62
CA LEU A 189 -4.43 -8.30 3.60
C LEU A 189 -3.63 -8.47 2.30
N LEU A 190 -3.39 -9.72 1.91
CA LEU A 190 -2.77 -10.06 0.63
C LEU A 190 -3.87 -10.44 -0.36
N ALA A 191 -3.82 -9.93 -1.58
CA ALA A 191 -4.70 -10.36 -2.66
C ALA A 191 -4.42 -11.82 -3.06
N GLU A 192 -5.33 -12.44 -3.80
CA GLU A 192 -5.12 -13.80 -4.31
C GLU A 192 -3.98 -13.82 -5.34
N ASN A 193 -3.99 -12.82 -6.23
CA ASN A 193 -3.07 -12.71 -7.36
C ASN A 193 -1.95 -11.69 -7.09
N GLU A 194 -1.35 -11.71 -5.89
CA GLU A 194 -0.22 -10.81 -5.57
C GLU A 194 0.96 -10.97 -6.54
N LEU A 195 1.21 -12.20 -6.99
CA LEU A 195 2.32 -12.53 -7.91
C LEU A 195 2.12 -11.99 -9.33
N ASP A 196 0.91 -11.49 -9.64
CA ASP A 196 0.68 -10.76 -10.88
C ASP A 196 1.30 -9.37 -10.82
N ILE A 197 1.74 -8.85 -9.66
CA ILE A 197 2.46 -7.57 -9.56
C ILE A 197 3.81 -7.76 -8.90
N LEU A 198 3.85 -8.53 -7.82
CA LEU A 198 5.05 -8.77 -7.03
C LEU A 198 5.91 -9.85 -7.69
N VAL A 199 7.22 -9.68 -7.62
CA VAL A 199 8.16 -10.67 -8.14
C VAL A 199 8.15 -11.92 -7.25
N PRO A 200 8.41 -13.13 -7.79
CA PRO A 200 8.41 -14.35 -6.98
C PRO A 200 9.36 -14.32 -5.77
N SER A 201 10.45 -13.57 -5.87
CA SER A 201 11.46 -13.35 -4.83
C SER A 201 11.13 -12.22 -3.84
N SER A 202 9.95 -11.59 -3.98
CA SER A 202 9.52 -10.45 -3.16
C SER A 202 9.79 -10.69 -1.68
N PRO A 203 10.59 -9.82 -1.03
CA PRO A 203 10.82 -9.92 0.41
C PRO A 203 9.53 -9.74 1.22
N THR A 204 8.59 -8.91 0.74
CA THR A 204 7.28 -8.75 1.38
C THR A 204 6.46 -10.04 1.34
N MET A 205 6.44 -10.75 0.21
CA MET A 205 5.77 -12.05 0.13
C MET A 205 6.44 -13.09 1.01
N ARG A 206 7.78 -13.12 1.07
CA ARG A 206 8.51 -14.02 1.99
C ARG A 206 8.18 -13.73 3.45
N LEU A 207 8.18 -12.47 3.84
CA LEU A 207 7.83 -12.02 5.19
C LEU A 207 6.44 -12.52 5.62
N PHE A 208 5.42 -12.30 4.80
CA PHE A 208 4.04 -12.61 5.18
C PHE A 208 3.63 -14.07 4.95
N ARG A 209 4.49 -14.88 4.33
CA ARG A 209 4.34 -16.35 4.26
C ARG A 209 4.83 -17.05 5.52
N ASP A 210 5.75 -16.45 6.27
CA ASP A 210 6.30 -17.02 7.49
C ASP A 210 5.88 -16.24 8.75
N GLN A 211 5.13 -16.93 9.62
CA GLN A 211 4.67 -16.36 10.88
C GLN A 211 5.81 -15.94 11.80
N GLN A 212 6.92 -16.67 11.83
CA GLN A 212 8.04 -16.29 12.68
C GLN A 212 8.67 -14.98 12.20
N SER A 213 8.75 -14.77 10.89
CA SER A 213 9.28 -13.55 10.29
C SER A 213 8.38 -12.35 10.57
N TYR A 214 7.08 -12.41 10.24
CA TYR A 214 6.23 -11.22 10.41
C TYR A 214 5.91 -10.86 11.86
N THR A 215 5.95 -11.83 12.78
CA THR A 215 5.70 -11.54 14.22
C THR A 215 6.85 -10.79 14.88
N ARG A 216 8.07 -10.84 14.31
CA ARG A 216 9.19 -10.00 14.76
C ARG A 216 8.93 -8.52 14.47
N LEU A 217 8.42 -8.20 13.28
CA LEU A 217 8.07 -6.84 12.89
C LEU A 217 6.77 -6.38 13.55
N PHE A 218 5.77 -7.26 13.57
CA PHE A 218 4.41 -6.98 14.03
C PHE A 218 3.90 -8.12 14.93
N PRO A 219 4.14 -8.04 16.25
CA PRO A 219 3.76 -9.10 17.21
C PRO A 219 2.27 -9.45 17.20
N ARG A 220 1.40 -8.51 16.80
CA ARG A 220 -0.06 -8.66 16.76
C ARG A 220 -0.60 -8.50 15.34
N CYS A 221 -0.18 -9.36 14.41
CA CYS A 221 -0.51 -9.27 13.00
C CYS A 221 -1.19 -10.52 12.43
N PRO A 222 -2.53 -10.61 12.42
CA PRO A 222 -3.22 -11.47 11.47
C PRO A 222 -2.86 -11.13 10.02
N VAL A 223 -2.40 -12.15 9.28
CA VAL A 223 -2.28 -12.12 7.82
C VAL A 223 -3.46 -12.89 7.23
N ARG A 224 -4.11 -12.32 6.21
CA ARG A 224 -5.24 -12.94 5.50
C ARG A 224 -5.09 -12.77 4.00
N THR A 225 -5.46 -13.81 3.26
CA THR A 225 -5.65 -13.70 1.81
C THR A 225 -7.06 -13.24 1.53
N VAL A 226 -7.19 -12.20 0.71
CA VAL A 226 -8.44 -11.68 0.18
C VAL A 226 -8.78 -12.48 -1.06
N ARG A 227 -9.88 -13.22 -1.00
CA ARG A 227 -10.33 -14.11 -2.07
C ARG A 227 -11.66 -13.65 -2.61
N SER A 228 -11.90 -13.89 -3.89
CA SER A 228 -13.19 -13.64 -4.49
C SER A 228 -14.14 -14.78 -4.17
N ALA A 229 -15.44 -14.47 -4.16
CA ALA A 229 -16.47 -15.52 -4.11
C ALA A 229 -16.60 -16.23 -5.46
N ASP A 230 -16.17 -15.60 -6.55
CA ASP A 230 -16.13 -16.18 -7.89
C ASP A 230 -14.72 -16.76 -8.16
N PRO A 231 -14.58 -18.09 -8.32
CA PRO A 231 -13.31 -18.74 -8.61
C PRO A 231 -12.64 -18.30 -9.92
N LEU A 232 -13.39 -17.71 -10.85
CA LEU A 232 -12.87 -17.20 -12.12
C LEU A 232 -12.44 -15.73 -12.04
N ASP A 233 -12.70 -15.06 -10.91
CA ASP A 233 -12.39 -13.65 -10.69
C ASP A 233 -11.43 -13.46 -9.50
N GLY A 234 -10.22 -13.99 -9.63
CA GLY A 234 -9.19 -13.87 -8.60
C GLY A 234 -8.88 -12.39 -8.24
N VAL A 235 -8.76 -12.11 -6.94
CA VAL A 235 -8.53 -10.73 -6.45
C VAL A 235 -7.14 -10.27 -6.86
N ALA A 236 -7.08 -9.24 -7.71
CA ALA A 236 -5.84 -8.60 -8.11
C ALA A 236 -5.24 -7.70 -7.00
N HIS A 237 -3.92 -7.50 -7.06
CA HIS A 237 -3.16 -6.63 -6.16
C HIS A 237 -3.84 -5.25 -5.97
N ALA A 238 -4.05 -4.87 -4.70
CA ALA A 238 -4.67 -3.60 -4.30
C ALA A 238 -6.01 -3.27 -5.00
N SER A 239 -6.73 -4.27 -5.52
CA SER A 239 -7.96 -4.10 -6.31
C SER A 239 -9.20 -3.84 -5.45
N MET A 240 -9.08 -2.92 -4.49
CA MET A 240 -10.11 -2.62 -3.50
C MET A 240 -11.37 -2.01 -4.10
N ILE A 241 -11.31 -1.38 -5.26
CA ILE A 241 -12.49 -0.76 -5.89
C ILE A 241 -13.39 -1.83 -6.48
N PHE A 242 -12.77 -2.79 -7.19
CA PHE A 242 -13.48 -3.83 -7.93
C PHE A 242 -13.85 -5.01 -7.01
N HIS A 243 -13.01 -5.34 -6.04
CA HIS A 243 -13.24 -6.43 -5.08
C HIS A 243 -13.60 -5.93 -3.67
N HIS A 244 -14.22 -4.74 -3.57
CA HIS A 244 -14.46 -4.09 -2.28
C HIS A 244 -15.21 -4.97 -1.27
N GLN A 245 -16.10 -5.85 -1.72
CA GLN A 245 -16.85 -6.76 -0.84
C GLN A 245 -15.91 -7.72 -0.10
N ALA A 246 -14.99 -8.38 -0.82
CA ALA A 246 -14.01 -9.29 -0.25
C ALA A 246 -13.09 -8.61 0.79
N TYR A 247 -12.68 -7.37 0.52
CA TYR A 247 -11.91 -6.58 1.50
C TYR A 247 -12.76 -6.14 2.69
N ASN A 248 -14.00 -5.68 2.45
CA ASN A 248 -14.83 -5.09 3.48
C ASN A 248 -15.16 -6.06 4.61
N GLU A 249 -15.44 -7.33 4.30
CA GLU A 249 -15.76 -8.35 5.31
C GLU A 249 -14.60 -8.56 6.29
N LEU A 250 -13.38 -8.69 5.76
CA LEU A 250 -12.18 -8.91 6.56
C LEU A 250 -11.83 -7.68 7.41
N ILE A 251 -11.95 -6.48 6.83
CA ILE A 251 -11.68 -5.23 7.54
C ILE A 251 -12.72 -5.00 8.63
N ASP A 252 -14.01 -5.15 8.33
CA ASP A 252 -15.11 -4.93 9.27
C ASP A 252 -15.04 -5.88 10.46
N GLY A 253 -14.80 -7.17 10.20
CA GLY A 253 -14.65 -8.18 11.24
C GLY A 253 -13.43 -7.97 12.13
N TRP A 254 -12.34 -7.39 11.61
CA TRP A 254 -11.18 -7.03 12.41
C TRP A 254 -11.40 -5.73 13.19
N TYR A 255 -11.96 -4.70 12.56
CA TYR A 255 -12.22 -3.40 13.17
C TYR A 255 -13.17 -3.53 14.37
N SER A 256 -14.22 -4.34 14.23
CA SER A 256 -15.18 -4.60 15.30
C SER A 256 -14.49 -5.12 16.57
N LYS A 257 -13.47 -5.98 16.43
CA LYS A 257 -12.70 -6.54 17.56
C LYS A 257 -11.81 -5.51 18.27
N LEU A 258 -11.48 -4.40 17.59
CA LEU A 258 -10.66 -3.32 18.16
C LEU A 258 -11.50 -2.26 18.90
N LEU A 259 -12.77 -2.11 18.51
CA LEU A 259 -13.71 -1.17 19.13
C LEU A 259 -14.32 -1.69 20.43
N TYR A 260 -14.47 -3.01 20.58
CA TYR A 260 -14.90 -3.56 21.86
C TYR A 260 -13.84 -3.20 22.91
N PRO A 261 -14.21 -2.46 23.97
CA PRO A 261 -13.45 -2.54 25.18
C PRO A 261 -13.44 -4.03 25.55
N ARG A 262 -12.28 -4.61 25.84
CA ARG A 262 -12.24 -5.77 26.73
C ARG A 262 -12.72 -5.27 28.10
N LEU A 263 -14.01 -4.97 28.21
CA LEU A 263 -14.76 -4.85 29.45
C LEU A 263 -15.12 -6.28 29.88
N GLN A 264 -14.07 -7.01 30.20
CA GLN A 264 -14.05 -8.01 31.25
C GLN A 264 -12.65 -7.87 31.86
N LEU A 265 -12.44 -6.72 32.50
CA LEU A 265 -11.62 -6.72 33.71
C LEU A 265 -12.28 -7.70 34.65
N ALA A 266 -11.47 -8.61 35.18
CA ALA A 266 -11.84 -9.54 36.22
C ALA A 266 -12.72 -8.88 37.27
N VAL A 267 -13.86 -9.51 37.56
CA VAL A 267 -14.50 -9.49 38.88
C VAL A 267 -14.38 -10.91 39.41
#